data_AF-A0A2K3JCR3-F1
#
_entry.id   AF-A0A2K3JCR3-F1
#
_cell.length_a   1.000
_cell.length_b   1.000
_cell.length_c   1.000
_cell.angle_alpha   90.00
_cell.angle_beta   90.00
_cell.angle_gamma   90.00
#
_symmetry.space_group_name_H-M   'P 1'
#
loop_
_entity.id
_entity.type
_entity.pdbx_description
1 polymer ?
#
loop_
_entity_poly.entity_id
_entity_poly.type
_entity_poly.pdbx_seq_one_letter_code
_entity_poly.pdbx_strand_id
1 'polypeptide(L)'
;MEYTYQKNNTSRKFLLLIFLALIISFLAMKVSTETFSLITYNNHATEKHGNEAEIVRKCLNDFGGIHKFFNPNTQRYAEICFLEAGKFGIQITEDGNEITSFIKNKMSTLKQVLYYLENTGYTNQIY
;
A
#
# COMPACT_ATOMS: atom_id res chain seq x y z
N MET A 1 -13.14 -64.93 32.58
CA MET A 1 -13.37 -63.50 32.86
C MET A 1 -12.71 -62.72 31.74
N GLU A 2 -13.50 -62.29 30.75
CA GLU A 2 -13.01 -61.45 29.65
C GLU A 2 -13.15 -59.97 30.06
N TYR A 3 -12.03 -59.27 30.17
CA TYR A 3 -12.04 -57.82 30.35
C TYR A 3 -12.17 -57.15 28.98
N THR A 4 -13.39 -56.78 28.60
CA THR A 4 -13.63 -55.95 27.42
C THR A 4 -13.11 -54.54 27.65
N TYR A 5 -11.98 -54.21 27.04
CA TYR A 5 -11.42 -52.86 26.98
C TYR A 5 -12.34 -51.96 26.13
N GLN A 6 -13.24 -51.21 26.77
CA GLN A 6 -13.98 -50.14 26.09
C GLN A 6 -13.03 -48.99 25.76
N LYS A 7 -12.61 -48.93 24.50
CA LYS A 7 -11.78 -47.88 23.94
C LYS A 7 -12.55 -46.55 23.95
N ASN A 8 -12.31 -45.72 24.97
CA ASN A 8 -12.97 -44.44 25.20
C ASN A 8 -12.84 -43.49 24.00
N ASN A 9 -13.90 -43.45 23.18
CA ASN A 9 -14.02 -42.62 21.98
C ASN A 9 -14.00 -41.10 22.30
N THR A 10 -14.25 -40.75 23.56
CA THR A 10 -14.28 -39.39 24.08
C THR A 10 -12.90 -38.71 24.05
N SER A 11 -11.82 -39.45 24.31
CA SER A 11 -10.45 -38.90 24.31
C SER A 11 -9.99 -38.50 22.89
N ARG A 12 -10.37 -39.28 21.87
CA ARG A 12 -10.01 -38.99 20.47
C ARG A 12 -10.73 -37.73 19.96
N LYS A 13 -11.99 -37.53 20.35
CA LYS A 13 -12.75 -36.32 20.01
C LYS A 13 -12.16 -35.08 20.66
N PHE A 14 -11.72 -35.17 21.91
CA PHE A 14 -11.07 -34.06 22.61
C PHE A 14 -9.75 -33.65 21.97
N LEU A 15 -8.90 -34.62 21.60
CA LEU A 15 -7.65 -34.35 20.90
C LEU A 15 -7.86 -33.69 19.52
N LEU A 16 -8.89 -34.10 18.78
CA LEU A 16 -9.24 -33.49 17.49
C LEU A 16 -9.66 -32.02 17.65
N LEU A 17 -10.43 -31.69 18.69
CA LEU A 17 -10.86 -30.31 18.94
C LEU A 17 -9.68 -29.39 19.32
N ILE A 18 -8.75 -29.88 20.14
CA ILE A 18 -7.52 -29.13 20.47
C ILE A 18 -6.69 -28.87 19.21
N PHE A 19 -6.50 -29.90 18.38
CA PHE A 19 -5.74 -29.75 17.14
C PHE A 19 -6.39 -28.76 16.18
N LEU A 20 -7.72 -28.78 16.08
CA LEU A 20 -8.48 -27.85 15.23
C LEU A 20 -8.37 -26.41 15.75
N ALA A 21 -8.43 -26.20 17.06
CA ALA A 21 -8.23 -24.88 17.68
C ALA A 21 -6.81 -24.34 17.45
N LEU A 22 -5.78 -25.19 17.51
CA LEU A 22 -4.40 -24.80 17.23
C LEU A 22 -4.20 -24.40 15.77
N ILE A 23 -4.82 -25.12 14.83
CA ILE A 23 -4.78 -24.76 13.40
C ILE A 23 -5.44 -23.40 13.17
N ILE A 24 -6.62 -23.16 13.76
CA ILE A 24 -7.33 -21.88 13.63
C ILE A 24 -6.49 -20.73 14.20
N SER A 25 -5.89 -20.92 15.38
CA SER A 25 -4.99 -19.92 15.97
C SER A 25 -3.76 -19.67 15.10
N PHE A 26 -3.14 -20.70 14.53
CA PHE A 26 -1.99 -20.55 13.64
C PHE A 26 -2.34 -19.81 12.34
N LEU A 27 -3.51 -20.08 11.78
CA LEU A 27 -4.01 -19.37 10.60
C LEU A 27 -4.29 -17.89 10.89
N ALA A 28 -4.83 -17.58 12.08
CA ALA A 28 -5.04 -16.19 12.50
C ALA A 28 -3.72 -15.41 12.62
N MET A 29 -2.61 -16.06 13.00
CA MET A 29 -1.29 -15.40 13.12
C MET A 29 -0.64 -15.06 11.76
N LYS A 30 -1.13 -15.61 10.64
CA LYS A 30 -0.57 -15.35 9.31
C LYS A 30 -1.16 -14.12 8.62
N VAL A 31 -2.15 -13.46 9.23
CA VAL A 31 -2.92 -12.38 8.59
C VAL A 31 -2.29 -10.98 8.76
N SER A 32 -1.16 -10.82 9.46
CA SER A 32 -0.70 -9.48 9.89
C SER A 32 0.69 -9.04 9.42
N THR A 33 1.18 -9.48 8.26
CA THR A 33 2.43 -8.94 7.70
C THR A 33 2.16 -8.12 6.46
N GLU A 34 1.36 -7.06 6.60
CA GLU A 34 1.46 -5.94 5.66
C GLU A 34 2.73 -5.18 6.02
N THR A 35 3.74 -5.32 5.16
CA THR A 35 4.98 -4.56 5.26
C THR A 35 4.67 -3.09 5.02
N PHE A 36 4.57 -2.31 6.11
CA PHE A 36 4.53 -0.85 6.04
C PHE A 36 5.85 -0.34 5.46
N SER A 37 5.85 -0.02 4.16
CA SER A 37 6.94 0.69 3.52
C SER A 37 6.94 2.13 4.04
N LEU A 38 7.80 2.46 5.00
CA LEU A 38 7.99 3.85 5.43
C LEU A 38 8.65 4.64 4.31
N ILE A 39 7.89 5.57 3.71
CA ILE A 39 8.45 6.52 2.74
C ILE A 39 9.36 7.48 3.50
N THR A 40 10.63 7.53 3.10
CA THR A 40 11.59 8.50 3.65
C THR A 40 11.44 9.81 2.88
N TYR A 41 11.00 10.87 3.56
CA TYR A 41 10.84 12.18 2.96
C TYR A 41 12.19 12.89 2.83
N ASN A 42 12.52 13.33 1.61
CA ASN A 42 13.73 14.11 1.35
C ASN A 42 13.42 15.62 1.41
N ASN A 43 14.33 16.39 1.98
CA ASN A 43 14.25 17.85 2.02
C ASN A 43 14.18 18.47 0.62
N HIS A 44 14.74 17.83 -0.42
CA HIS A 44 14.75 18.35 -1.78
C HIS A 44 13.34 18.73 -2.31
N ALA A 45 12.34 17.91 -2.01
CA ALA A 45 10.97 18.20 -2.44
C ALA A 45 10.40 19.44 -1.75
N THR A 46 10.64 19.58 -0.44
CA THR A 46 10.20 20.74 0.35
C THR A 46 10.99 21.99 -0.04
N GLU A 47 12.29 21.88 -0.32
CA GLU A 47 13.12 23.00 -0.81
C GLU A 47 12.61 23.54 -2.16
N LYS A 48 12.17 22.64 -3.04
CA LYS A 48 11.75 23.00 -4.40
C LYS A 48 10.29 23.44 -4.50
N HIS A 49 9.38 22.81 -3.76
CA HIS A 49 7.93 23.00 -3.88
C HIS A 49 7.28 23.57 -2.62
N GLY A 50 8.04 23.74 -1.53
CA GLY A 50 7.56 24.32 -0.28
C GLY A 50 6.36 23.57 0.30
N ASN A 51 5.34 24.33 0.68
CA ASN A 51 4.10 23.84 1.27
C ASN A 51 3.31 22.90 0.32
N GLU A 52 3.52 22.99 -1.00
CA GLU A 52 2.85 22.07 -1.94
C GLU A 52 3.25 20.62 -1.68
N ALA A 53 4.52 20.36 -1.36
CA ALA A 53 4.99 19.01 -1.06
C ALA A 53 4.30 18.45 0.20
N GLU A 54 4.18 19.27 1.25
CA GLU A 54 3.52 18.87 2.50
C GLU A 54 2.03 18.55 2.31
N ILE A 55 1.34 19.35 1.50
CA ILE A 55 -0.07 19.12 1.14
C ILE A 55 -0.24 17.77 0.43
N VAL A 56 0.63 17.47 -0.55
CA VAL A 56 0.59 16.20 -1.28
C VAL A 56 0.90 15.01 -0.37
N ARG A 57 1.93 15.11 0.47
CA ARG A 57 2.29 14.07 1.45
C ARG A 57 1.13 13.80 2.40
N LYS A 58 0.52 14.86 2.94
CA LYS A 58 -0.64 14.73 3.82
C LYS A 58 -1.80 14.01 3.13
N CYS A 59 -2.11 14.40 1.90
CA CYS A 59 -3.20 13.77 1.14
C CYS A 59 -2.95 12.26 0.91
N LEU A 60 -1.73 11.88 0.53
CA LEU A 60 -1.37 10.47 0.34
C LEU A 60 -1.38 9.67 1.65
N ASN A 61 -0.92 10.27 2.77
CA ASN A 61 -0.95 9.61 4.07
C ASN A 61 -2.38 9.42 4.60
N ASP A 62 -3.26 10.39 4.38
CA ASP A 62 -4.62 10.37 4.92
C ASP A 62 -5.57 9.51 4.06
N PHE A 63 -5.42 9.51 2.74
CA PHE A 63 -6.38 8.90 1.80
C PHE A 63 -5.79 7.85 0.86
N GLY A 64 -4.46 7.72 0.82
CA GLY A 64 -3.77 6.89 -0.17
C GLY A 64 -3.71 7.51 -1.57
N GLY A 65 -2.95 6.85 -2.45
CA GLY A 65 -2.90 7.21 -3.87
C GLY A 65 -4.10 6.64 -4.64
N ILE A 66 -4.73 7.45 -5.50
CA ILE A 66 -5.81 6.98 -6.40
C ILE A 66 -5.26 6.12 -7.54
N HIS A 67 -4.02 6.36 -7.95
CA HIS A 67 -3.31 5.58 -8.95
C HIS A 67 -1.82 5.58 -8.66
N LYS A 68 -1.16 4.45 -8.96
CA LYS A 68 0.28 4.27 -8.91
C LYS A 68 0.80 3.89 -10.29
N PHE A 69 1.82 4.61 -10.75
CA PHE A 69 2.47 4.39 -12.03
C PHE A 69 3.95 4.07 -11.83
N PHE A 70 4.53 3.34 -12.77
CA PHE A 70 5.95 3.00 -12.76
C PHE A 70 6.62 3.46 -14.05
N ASN A 71 7.78 4.11 -13.93
CA ASN A 71 8.63 4.47 -15.06
C ASN A 71 9.78 3.47 -15.16
N PRO A 72 9.78 2.55 -16.14
CA PRO A 72 10.79 1.50 -16.25
C PRO A 72 12.20 2.03 -16.57
N ASN A 73 12.31 3.23 -17.13
CA ASN A 73 13.60 3.82 -17.48
C ASN A 73 14.29 4.43 -16.26
N THR A 74 13.53 4.96 -15.30
CA THR A 74 14.07 5.62 -14.11
C THR A 74 13.89 4.80 -12.83
N GLN A 75 13.14 3.69 -12.88
CA GLN A 75 12.78 2.88 -11.71
C GLN A 75 11.99 3.67 -10.65
N ARG A 76 11.28 4.72 -11.08
CA ARG A 76 10.51 5.59 -10.18
C ARG A 76 9.03 5.25 -10.20
N TYR A 77 8.38 5.46 -9.06
CA TYR A 77 6.95 5.39 -8.92
C TYR A 77 6.34 6.79 -8.87
N ALA A 78 5.19 6.97 -9.52
CA ALA A 78 4.37 8.16 -9.37
C ALA A 78 3.03 7.79 -8.71
N GLU A 79 2.70 8.45 -7.61
CA GLU A 79 1.42 8.30 -6.94
C GLU A 79 0.62 9.60 -7.05
N ILE A 80 -0.64 9.47 -7.45
CA ILE A 80 -1.55 10.61 -7.62
C ILE A 80 -2.48 10.66 -6.41
N CYS A 81 -2.74 11.85 -5.88
CA CYS A 81 -3.79 12.09 -4.90
C CYS A 81 -4.73 13.21 -5.36
N PHE A 82 -6.00 13.14 -4.96
CA PHE A 82 -6.99 14.17 -5.25
C PHE A 82 -7.00 15.21 -4.13
N LEU A 83 -6.75 16.47 -4.48
CA LEU A 83 -6.75 17.58 -3.55
C LEU A 83 -8.07 18.35 -3.64
N GLU A 84 -8.30 19.21 -2.65
CA GLU A 84 -9.43 20.13 -2.65
C GLU A 84 -9.44 21.03 -3.90
N ALA A 85 -10.62 21.55 -4.23
CA ALA A 85 -10.85 22.42 -5.40
C ALA A 85 -10.49 21.79 -6.76
N GLY A 86 -10.54 20.45 -6.88
CA GLY A 86 -10.33 19.75 -8.15
C GLY A 86 -8.87 19.72 -8.62
N LYS A 87 -7.93 19.94 -7.70
CA LYS A 87 -6.49 19.86 -7.98
C LYS A 87 -5.98 18.44 -7.78
N PHE A 88 -4.81 18.16 -8.35
CA PHE A 88 -4.15 16.86 -8.19
C PHE A 88 -2.75 17.04 -7.64
N GLY A 89 -2.42 16.26 -6.62
CA GLY A 89 -1.06 16.11 -6.11
C GLY A 89 -0.37 14.94 -6.77
N ILE A 90 0.93 15.07 -7.03
CA ILE A 90 1.77 13.99 -7.56
C ILE A 90 2.98 13.85 -6.65
N GLN A 91 3.22 12.65 -6.14
CA GLN A 91 4.45 12.27 -5.45
C GLN A 91 5.24 11.30 -6.33
N ILE A 92 6.54 11.54 -6.46
CA ILE A 92 7.48 10.66 -7.15
C ILE A 92 8.43 10.05 -6.13
N THR A 93 8.54 8.72 -6.13
CA THR A 93 9.43 7.98 -5.23
C THR A 93 10.38 7.05 -6.00
N GLU A 94 11.52 6.73 -5.37
CA GLU A 94 12.56 5.82 -5.86
C GLU A 94 13.06 5.02 -4.66
N ASP A 95 12.93 3.69 -4.68
CA ASP A 95 13.33 2.79 -3.58
C ASP A 95 12.81 3.23 -2.20
N GLY A 96 11.56 3.68 -2.13
CA GLY A 96 10.92 4.14 -0.90
C GLY A 96 11.35 5.54 -0.44
N ASN A 97 12.18 6.25 -1.20
CA ASN A 97 12.58 7.62 -0.92
C ASN A 97 11.78 8.59 -1.80
N GLU A 98 11.31 9.69 -1.21
CA GLU A 98 10.67 10.75 -1.98
C GLU A 98 11.71 11.53 -2.80
N ILE A 99 11.52 11.57 -4.12
CA ILE A 99 12.33 12.37 -5.03
C ILE A 99 11.73 13.78 -5.16
N THR A 100 10.41 13.86 -5.34
CA THR A 100 9.70 15.15 -5.43
C THR A 100 8.21 14.98 -5.19
N SER A 101 7.56 16.03 -4.69
CA SER A 101 6.11 16.10 -4.48
C SER A 101 5.62 17.50 -4.84
N PHE A 102 4.56 17.60 -5.65
CA PHE A 102 4.06 18.90 -6.12
C PHE A 102 2.60 18.86 -6.56
N ILE A 103 1.96 20.03 -6.61
CA ILE A 103 0.58 20.19 -7.06
C ILE A 103 0.54 20.51 -8.56
N LYS A 104 -0.25 19.77 -9.32
CA LYS A 104 -0.42 19.99 -10.76
C LYS A 104 -1.53 21.00 -11.05
N ASN A 105 -1.25 22.28 -10.83
CA ASN A 105 -2.24 23.37 -10.94
C ASN A 105 -2.85 23.59 -12.35
N LYS A 106 -2.21 23.11 -13.43
CA LYS A 106 -2.67 23.34 -14.82
C LYS A 106 -3.59 22.25 -15.36
N MET A 107 -3.90 21.21 -14.59
CA MET A 107 -4.70 20.07 -15.02
C MET A 107 -5.94 19.98 -14.16
N SER A 108 -7.11 20.14 -14.78
CA SER A 108 -8.40 20.17 -14.11
C SER A 108 -9.10 18.81 -14.07
N THR A 109 -8.57 17.82 -14.77
CA THR A 109 -9.15 16.48 -14.86
C THR A 109 -8.10 15.41 -14.64
N LEU A 110 -8.50 14.29 -14.04
CA LEU A 110 -7.63 13.13 -13.84
C LEU A 110 -7.02 12.67 -15.17
N LYS A 111 -7.82 12.60 -16.24
CA LYS A 111 -7.38 12.21 -17.59
C LYS A 111 -6.18 13.02 -18.09
N GLN A 112 -6.13 14.33 -17.84
CA GLN A 112 -4.98 15.16 -18.20
C GLN A 112 -3.73 14.82 -17.39
N VAL A 113 -3.90 14.52 -16.10
CA VAL A 113 -2.79 14.08 -15.23
C VAL A 113 -2.26 12.72 -15.69
N LEU A 114 -3.14 11.78 -16.06
CA LEU A 114 -2.74 10.47 -16.59
C LEU A 114 -1.93 10.62 -17.87
N TYR A 115 -2.42 11.39 -18.85
CA TYR A 115 -1.65 11.65 -20.07
C TYR A 115 -0.31 12.33 -19.82
N TYR A 116 -0.22 13.21 -18.82
CA TYR A 116 1.05 13.82 -18.44
C TYR A 116 2.06 12.79 -17.92
N LEU A 117 1.62 11.85 -17.09
CA LEU A 117 2.47 10.77 -16.60
C LEU A 117 2.89 9.85 -17.75
N GLU A 118 1.96 9.43 -18.60
CA GLU A 118 2.25 8.63 -19.80
C GLU A 118 3.30 9.30 -20.71
N ASN A 119 3.12 10.60 -21.01
CA ASN A 119 4.07 11.36 -21.83
C ASN A 119 5.44 11.56 -21.16
N THR A 120 5.54 11.38 -19.84
CA THR A 120 6.81 11.42 -19.09
C THR A 120 7.40 10.03 -18.85
N GLY A 121 6.85 9.00 -19.49
CA GLY A 121 7.36 7.63 -19.49
C GLY A 121 6.85 6.77 -18.34
N TYR A 122 5.86 7.24 -17.58
CA TYR A 122 5.20 6.44 -16.56
C TYR A 122 4.11 5.58 -17.19
N THR A 123 4.09 4.30 -16.83
CA THR A 123 3.11 3.34 -17.34
C THR A 123 2.21 2.87 -16.21
N ASN A 124 0.93 2.66 -16.52
CA ASN A 124 -0.02 2.12 -15.55
C ASN A 124 0.29 0.64 -15.35
N GLN A 125 0.88 0.29 -14.20
CA GLN A 125 1.03 -1.11 -13.81
C GLN A 125 -0.20 -1.46 -12.98
N ILE A 126 -1.14 -2.17 -13.61
CA ILE A 126 -2.21 -2.85 -12.89
C ILE A 126 -1.55 -4.00 -12.13
N TYR A 127 -1.35 -3.82 -10.82
CA TYR A 127 -1.00 -4.92 -9.91
C TYR A 127 -2.28 -5.58 -9.40
#